data_AF-A0A935PDN5-F1
#
_entry.id   AF-A0A935PDN5-F1
#
_cell.length_a   1.000
_cell.length_b   1.000
_cell.length_c   1.000
_cell.angle_alpha   90.00
_cell.angle_beta   90.00
_cell.angle_gamma   90.00
#
_symmetry.space_group_name_H-M   'P 1'
#
loop_
_entity.id
_entity.type
_entity.pdbx_description
1 polymer ?
#
loop_
_entity_poly.entity_id
_entity_poly.type
_entity_poly.pdbx_seq_one_letter_code
_entity_poly.pdbx_strand_id
1 'polypeptide(L)'
;MGTVEIALSYLKRGYSVMPVWSPDMVKRRQPATFRKRLAEAKAKNAASDNPLPEQNIVRKELIKQCKEPVLAWKEYQNRLPTEEEVTQWFTNDPDANIGIITGKVSNLSSCSTWTPKVQASTQRSRGDSRSPSWPRRGKVIMPT
;
A
#
# COMPACT_ATOMS: atom_id res chain seq x y z
N MET A 1 -22.79 -15.11 -10.95
CA MET A 1 -22.23 -15.54 -9.65
C MET A 1 -22.42 -14.42 -8.66
N GLY A 2 -23.14 -14.67 -7.58
CA GLY A 2 -23.38 -13.67 -6.53
C GLY A 2 -22.14 -13.50 -5.64
N THR A 3 -21.99 -12.33 -5.02
CA THR A 3 -20.93 -12.06 -4.03
C THR A 3 -20.92 -13.10 -2.90
N VAL A 4 -22.12 -13.54 -2.48
CA VAL A 4 -22.32 -14.60 -1.48
C VAL A 4 -21.69 -15.92 -1.92
N GLU A 5 -21.97 -16.37 -3.16
CA GLU A 5 -21.45 -17.64 -3.68
C GLU A 5 -19.92 -17.64 -3.73
N ILE A 6 -19.34 -16.51 -4.15
CA ILE A 6 -17.90 -16.31 -4.19
C ILE A 6 -17.32 -16.38 -2.78
N ALA A 7 -17.93 -15.69 -1.80
CA ALA A 7 -17.50 -15.72 -0.41
C ALA A 7 -17.56 -17.15 0.20
N LEU A 8 -18.64 -17.89 -0.05
CA LEU A 8 -18.79 -19.28 0.37
C LEU A 8 -17.74 -20.20 -0.30
N SER A 9 -17.39 -19.94 -1.55
CA SER A 9 -16.35 -20.70 -2.26
C SER A 9 -14.97 -20.55 -1.59
N TYR A 10 -14.64 -19.36 -1.08
CA TYR A 10 -13.40 -19.13 -0.34
C TYR A 10 -13.43 -19.82 1.02
N LEU A 11 -14.57 -19.83 1.69
CA LEU A 11 -14.74 -20.53 2.97
C LEU A 11 -14.52 -22.03 2.83
N LYS A 12 -15.09 -22.65 1.78
CA LYS A 12 -14.89 -24.07 1.44
C LYS A 12 -13.43 -24.42 1.14
N ARG A 13 -12.63 -23.44 0.71
CA ARG A 13 -11.19 -23.58 0.48
C ARG A 13 -10.35 -23.35 1.75
N GLY A 14 -10.98 -23.11 2.89
CA GLY A 14 -10.32 -22.89 4.19
C GLY A 14 -9.85 -21.45 4.41
N TYR A 15 -10.29 -20.48 3.60
CA TYR A 15 -9.93 -19.08 3.79
C TYR A 15 -10.95 -18.36 4.68
N SER A 16 -10.43 -17.53 5.59
CA SER A 16 -11.26 -16.61 6.38
C SER A 16 -11.63 -15.39 5.53
N VAL A 17 -12.93 -15.17 5.36
CA VAL A 17 -13.49 -14.06 4.56
C VAL A 17 -14.12 -13.00 5.46
N MET A 18 -14.09 -11.75 5.01
CA MET A 18 -14.74 -10.63 5.69
C MET A 18 -15.34 -9.64 4.67
N PRO A 19 -16.44 -8.95 5.01
CA PRO A 19 -16.96 -7.85 4.22
C PRO A 19 -16.10 -6.59 4.44
N VAL A 20 -15.78 -5.93 3.34
CA VAL A 20 -14.99 -4.71 3.27
C VAL A 20 -15.83 -3.61 2.63
N TRP A 21 -15.61 -2.37 3.08
CA TRP A 21 -16.33 -1.23 2.54
C TRP A 21 -16.17 -1.10 1.02
N SER A 22 -17.27 -0.84 0.34
CA SER A 22 -17.31 -0.52 -1.09
C SER A 22 -17.61 0.97 -1.31
N PRO A 23 -17.14 1.59 -2.43
CA PRO A 23 -17.45 2.97 -2.74
C PRO A 23 -18.93 3.31 -2.65
N ASP A 24 -19.82 2.40 -3.07
CA ASP A 24 -21.25 2.63 -3.07
C ASP A 24 -21.85 2.55 -1.65
N MET A 25 -21.31 1.68 -0.79
CA MET A 25 -21.64 1.70 0.64
C MET A 25 -21.23 3.00 1.32
N VAL A 26 -20.05 3.52 1.00
CA VAL A 26 -19.56 4.79 1.55
C VAL A 26 -20.44 5.95 1.08
N LYS A 27 -20.88 5.96 -0.18
CA LYS A 27 -21.84 6.96 -0.68
C LYS A 27 -23.18 6.90 0.04
N ARG A 28 -23.70 5.68 0.31
CA ARG A 28 -25.01 5.46 0.93
C ARG A 28 -25.05 5.84 2.42
N ARG A 29 -24.05 5.41 3.21
CA ARG A 29 -24.06 5.54 4.68
C ARG A 29 -23.17 6.66 5.22
N GLN A 30 -22.14 7.07 4.48
CA GLN A 30 -21.14 8.08 4.86
C GLN A 30 -20.81 8.10 6.37
N PRO A 31 -19.96 7.18 6.87
CA PRO A 31 -19.69 7.10 8.30
C PRO A 31 -19.10 8.42 8.84
N ALA A 32 -19.45 8.77 10.08
CA ALA A 32 -19.04 10.03 10.69
C ALA A 32 -17.51 10.20 10.73
N THR A 33 -16.78 9.10 10.94
CA THR A 33 -15.32 9.04 10.87
C THR A 33 -14.78 9.48 9.50
N PHE A 34 -15.39 9.00 8.41
CA PHE A 34 -15.03 9.38 7.05
C PHE A 34 -15.28 10.87 6.80
N ARG A 35 -16.44 11.39 7.22
CA ARG A 35 -16.78 12.82 7.07
C ARG A 35 -15.77 13.72 7.80
N LYS A 36 -15.40 13.35 9.03
CA LYS A 36 -14.40 14.07 9.82
C LYS A 36 -13.03 14.07 9.14
N ARG A 37 -12.55 12.89 8.71
CA ARG A 37 -11.27 12.76 7.99
C ARG A 37 -11.24 13.53 6.69
N LEU A 38 -12.34 13.51 5.93
CA LEU A 38 -12.46 14.27 4.69
C LEU A 38 -12.38 15.78 4.94
N ALA A 39 -13.06 16.29 5.97
CA ALA A 39 -12.99 17.69 6.36
C ALA A 39 -11.56 18.09 6.78
N GLU A 40 -10.91 17.26 7.60
CA GLU A 40 -9.51 17.48 8.00
C GLU A 40 -8.55 17.44 6.79
N ALA A 41 -8.75 16.51 5.86
CA ALA A 41 -7.92 16.39 4.65
C ALA A 41 -8.08 17.61 3.74
N LYS A 42 -9.31 18.12 3.58
CA LYS A 42 -9.58 19.37 2.85
C LYS A 42 -8.91 20.56 3.53
N ALA A 43 -9.01 20.69 4.85
CA ALA A 43 -8.38 21.76 5.61
C ALA A 43 -6.84 21.74 5.48
N LYS A 44 -6.22 20.56 5.57
CA LYS A 44 -4.77 20.39 5.40
C LYS A 44 -4.29 20.73 3.98
N ASN A 45 -5.08 20.38 2.96
CA ASN A 45 -4.75 20.71 1.58
C ASN A 45 -4.83 22.22 1.30
N ALA A 46 -5.82 22.90 1.88
CA ALA A 46 -5.96 24.35 1.77
C ALA A 46 -4.80 25.11 2.44
N ALA A 47 -4.19 24.54 3.47
CA ALA A 47 -3.03 25.09 4.16
C ALA A 47 -1.67 24.75 3.50
N SER A 48 -1.65 23.98 2.40
CA SER A 48 -0.43 23.57 1.72
C SER A 48 -0.07 24.53 0.59
N ASP A 49 1.23 24.73 0.36
CA ASP A 49 1.75 25.59 -0.71
C ASP A 49 1.32 25.15 -2.14
N ASN A 50 0.91 23.88 -2.31
CA ASN A 50 0.38 23.38 -3.58
C ASN A 50 -0.93 22.60 -3.37
N PRO A 51 -2.09 23.26 -3.46
CA PRO A 51 -3.37 22.61 -3.24
C PRO A 51 -3.68 21.62 -4.36
N LEU A 52 -3.92 20.36 -4.00
CA LEU A 52 -4.39 19.35 -4.93
C LEU A 52 -5.89 19.57 -5.27
N PRO A 53 -6.34 19.12 -6.45
CA PRO A 53 -7.76 19.11 -6.79
C PRO A 53 -8.58 18.32 -5.77
N GLU A 54 -9.75 18.83 -5.39
CA GLU A 54 -10.62 18.17 -4.39
C GLU A 54 -10.95 16.72 -4.73
N GLN A 55 -11.08 16.42 -6.03
CA GLN A 55 -11.36 15.06 -6.53
C GLN A 55 -10.29 14.06 -6.08
N ASN A 56 -9.02 14.45 -6.08
CA ASN A 56 -7.91 13.57 -5.66
C ASN A 56 -7.95 13.31 -4.15
N ILE A 57 -8.34 14.32 -3.37
CA ILE A 57 -8.47 14.21 -1.90
C ILE A 57 -9.62 13.26 -1.57
N VAL A 58 -10.79 13.49 -2.17
CA VAL A 58 -11.97 12.63 -1.99
C VAL A 58 -11.65 11.20 -2.42
N ARG A 59 -11.02 11.02 -3.59
CA ARG A 59 -10.62 9.69 -4.08
C ARG A 59 -9.66 9.01 -3.11
N LYS A 60 -8.65 9.73 -2.61
CA LYS A 60 -7.66 9.18 -1.65
C LYS A 60 -8.33 8.74 -0.35
N GLU A 61 -9.23 9.57 0.18
CA GLU A 61 -9.93 9.24 1.43
C GLU A 61 -10.95 8.11 1.22
N LEU A 62 -11.63 8.07 0.06
CA LEU A 62 -12.54 6.99 -0.31
C LEU A 62 -11.81 5.66 -0.40
N ILE A 63 -10.65 5.61 -1.07
CA ILE A 63 -9.80 4.41 -1.14
C ILE A 63 -9.40 3.96 0.26
N LYS A 64 -9.06 4.89 1.16
CA LYS A 64 -8.69 4.58 2.53
C LYS A 64 -9.86 3.96 3.30
N GLN A 65 -11.06 4.53 3.17
CA GLN A 65 -12.26 4.00 3.80
C GLN A 65 -12.63 2.61 3.26
N CYS A 66 -12.50 2.39 1.95
CA CYS A 66 -12.74 1.10 1.31
C CYS A 66 -11.73 0.02 1.69
N LYS A 67 -10.65 0.36 2.41
CA LYS A 67 -9.68 -0.60 2.96
C LYS A 67 -9.96 -0.92 4.42
N GLU A 68 -10.92 -0.25 5.03
CA GLU A 68 -11.34 -0.58 6.39
C GLU A 68 -12.31 -1.77 6.37
N PRO A 69 -12.22 -2.67 7.33
CA PRO A 69 -13.19 -3.75 7.50
C PRO A 69 -14.50 -3.18 8.08
N VAL A 70 -15.64 -3.76 7.67
CA VAL A 70 -16.96 -3.33 8.19
C VAL A 70 -17.17 -3.83 9.62
N LEU A 71 -16.54 -4.96 9.98
CA LEU A 71 -16.69 -5.64 11.26
C LEU A 71 -15.36 -5.88 11.97
N ALA A 72 -15.42 -6.31 13.23
CA ALA A 72 -14.26 -6.64 14.06
C ALA A 72 -13.58 -7.95 13.58
N TRP A 73 -12.81 -7.84 12.50
CA TRP A 73 -12.16 -8.97 11.81
C TRP A 73 -11.10 -9.72 12.65
N LYS A 74 -10.60 -9.11 13.75
CA LYS A 74 -9.53 -9.68 14.59
C LYS A 74 -9.91 -11.05 15.17
N GLU A 75 -11.17 -11.27 15.50
CA GLU A 75 -11.65 -12.56 16.02
C GLU A 75 -11.53 -13.67 14.96
N TYR A 76 -11.80 -13.30 13.70
CA TYR A 76 -11.73 -14.18 12.54
C TYR A 76 -10.30 -14.42 12.03
N GLN A 77 -9.28 -13.87 12.72
CA GLN A 77 -7.88 -14.30 12.55
C GLN A 77 -7.60 -15.63 13.26
N ASN A 78 -8.36 -15.95 14.32
CA ASN A 78 -8.17 -17.16 15.12
C ASN A 78 -9.24 -18.22 14.85
N ARG A 79 -10.48 -17.81 14.51
CA ARG A 79 -11.55 -18.73 14.08
C ARG A 79 -11.95 -18.49 12.63
N LEU A 80 -12.49 -19.52 11.99
CA LEU A 80 -13.19 -19.36 10.72
C LEU A 80 -14.64 -18.90 10.97
N PRO A 81 -15.16 -17.96 10.16
CA PRO A 81 -16.59 -17.63 10.19
C PRO A 81 -17.43 -18.84 9.73
N THR A 82 -18.71 -18.89 10.10
CA THR A 82 -19.62 -19.94 9.59
C THR A 82 -20.27 -19.52 8.27
N GLU A 83 -20.82 -20.47 7.52
CA GLU A 83 -21.52 -20.19 6.26
C GLU A 83 -22.73 -19.26 6.46
N GLU A 84 -23.42 -19.38 7.60
CA GLU A 84 -24.56 -18.55 7.97
C GLU A 84 -24.14 -17.10 8.23
N GLU A 85 -23.03 -16.89 8.95
CA GLU A 85 -22.50 -15.55 9.24
C GLU A 85 -22.11 -14.82 7.95
N VAL A 86 -21.41 -15.52 7.07
CA VAL A 86 -21.01 -14.99 5.76
C VAL A 86 -22.25 -14.63 4.95
N THR A 87 -23.24 -15.52 4.91
CA THR A 87 -24.49 -15.27 4.17
C THR A 87 -25.23 -14.05 4.73
N GLN A 88 -25.32 -13.90 6.06
CA GLN A 88 -25.96 -12.74 6.67
C GLN A 88 -25.26 -11.43 6.33
N TRP A 89 -23.93 -11.38 6.34
CA TRP A 89 -23.18 -10.17 6.01
C TRP A 89 -23.44 -9.69 4.59
N PHE A 90 -23.33 -10.59 3.62
CA PHE A 90 -23.52 -10.27 2.21
C PHE A 90 -25.00 -10.15 1.80
N THR A 91 -25.93 -10.65 2.62
CA THR A 91 -27.37 -10.39 2.45
C THR A 91 -27.75 -8.99 2.91
N ASN A 92 -27.19 -8.53 4.03
CA ASN A 92 -27.44 -7.18 4.56
C ASN A 92 -26.80 -6.10 3.68
N ASP A 93 -25.59 -6.37 3.18
CA ASP A 93 -24.84 -5.45 2.33
C ASP A 93 -24.36 -6.17 1.05
N PRO A 94 -25.21 -6.26 0.00
CA PRO A 94 -24.86 -6.97 -1.24
C PRO A 94 -23.75 -6.28 -2.04
N ASP A 95 -23.59 -4.96 -1.85
CA ASP A 95 -22.57 -4.14 -2.50
C ASP A 95 -21.21 -4.20 -1.80
N ALA A 96 -21.09 -4.93 -0.68
CA ALA A 96 -19.85 -5.06 0.06
C ALA A 96 -18.79 -5.82 -0.75
N ASN A 97 -17.53 -5.39 -0.63
CA ASN A 97 -16.41 -6.11 -1.23
C ASN A 97 -15.99 -7.28 -0.33
N ILE A 98 -15.39 -8.31 -0.94
CA ILE A 98 -14.86 -9.46 -0.20
C ILE A 98 -13.39 -9.20 0.14
N GLY A 99 -13.07 -9.17 1.42
CA GLY A 99 -11.71 -9.22 1.95
C GLY A 99 -11.36 -10.62 2.40
N ILE A 100 -10.12 -11.04 2.17
CA ILE A 100 -9.57 -12.29 2.70
C ILE A 100 -8.62 -11.93 3.84
N ILE A 101 -8.82 -12.53 5.00
CA ILE A 101 -7.97 -12.31 6.16
C ILE A 101 -6.73 -13.21 6.02
N THR A 102 -5.60 -12.60 5.66
CA THR A 102 -4.29 -13.25 5.70
C THR A 102 -3.75 -13.18 7.13
N GLY A 103 -3.73 -14.31 7.83
CA GLY A 103 -3.22 -14.46 9.20
C GLY A 103 -2.57 -15.84 9.38
N LYS A 104 -2.20 -16.24 10.61
CA LYS A 104 -1.52 -17.53 10.90
C LYS A 104 -2.19 -18.78 10.28
N VAL A 105 -3.49 -18.71 9.99
CA VAL A 105 -4.29 -19.77 9.36
C VAL A 105 -3.96 -19.93 7.87
N SER A 106 -3.43 -18.89 7.22
CA SER A 106 -2.96 -18.91 5.84
C SER A 106 -1.46 -18.59 5.84
N ASN A 107 -0.65 -19.58 5.50
CA ASN A 107 0.83 -19.56 5.46
C ASN A 107 1.41 -18.58 4.38
N LEU A 108 0.74 -17.47 4.12
CA LEU A 108 1.17 -16.37 3.25
C LEU A 108 2.03 -15.42 4.09
N SER A 109 3.31 -15.75 4.20
CA SER A 109 4.30 -14.77 4.64
C SER A 109 4.28 -13.61 3.64
N SER A 110 3.95 -12.42 4.13
CA SER A 110 4.19 -11.17 3.41
C SER A 110 5.69 -11.03 3.23
N CYS A 111 6.25 -11.66 2.19
CA CYS A 111 7.61 -11.44 1.74
C CYS A 111 7.64 -10.06 1.08
N SER A 112 7.68 -9.02 1.91
CA SER A 112 8.13 -7.72 1.47
C SER A 112 9.64 -7.83 1.25
N THR A 113 10.06 -8.29 0.07
CA THR A 113 11.35 -7.85 -0.48
C THR A 113 11.21 -6.35 -0.70
N TRP A 114 11.48 -5.59 0.36
CA TRP A 114 11.74 -4.17 0.30
C TRP A 114 12.87 -3.99 -0.71
N THR A 115 12.60 -3.29 -1.80
CA THR A 115 13.57 -2.87 -2.81
C THR A 115 14.90 -2.55 -2.13
N PRO A 116 16.02 -3.23 -2.44
CA PRO A 116 17.31 -2.74 -1.99
C PRO A 116 17.48 -1.38 -2.65
N LYS A 117 17.53 -0.32 -1.83
CA LYS A 117 18.06 0.97 -2.27
C LYS A 117 19.40 0.67 -2.91
N VAL A 118 19.50 0.85 -4.22
CA VAL A 118 20.76 0.99 -4.93
C VAL A 118 21.42 2.21 -4.32
N GLN A 119 22.27 2.01 -3.31
CA GLN A 119 23.22 3.02 -2.90
C GLN A 119 24.24 3.09 -4.04
N ALA A 120 24.12 4.10 -4.89
CA ALA A 120 25.21 4.49 -5.76
C ALA A 120 26.37 4.87 -4.86
N SER A 121 27.28 3.94 -4.63
CA SER A 121 28.59 4.21 -4.07
C SER A 121 29.32 5.08 -5.08
N THR A 122 29.28 6.39 -4.89
CA THR A 122 30.22 7.32 -5.52
C THR A 122 31.61 6.92 -5.06
N GLN A 123 32.28 6.12 -5.90
CA GLN A 123 33.65 5.70 -5.73
C GLN A 123 34.53 6.93 -5.94
N ARG A 124 34.74 7.71 -4.89
CA ARG A 124 35.79 8.73 -4.85
C ARG A 124 37.11 7.97 -4.84
N SER A 125 37.66 7.72 -6.02
CA SER A 125 39.03 7.27 -6.20
C SER A 125 39.95 8.25 -5.47
N ARG A 126 40.46 7.82 -4.31
CA ARG A 126 41.66 8.40 -3.71
C ARG A 126 42.79 8.06 -4.67
N GLY A 127 43.11 9.02 -5.55
CA GLY A 127 44.32 9.01 -6.36
C GLY A 127 45.51 9.09 -5.41
N ASP A 128 46.16 7.93 -5.26
CA ASP A 128 47.43 7.68 -4.60
C ASP A 128 48.49 8.66 -5.13
N SER A 129 48.91 9.61 -4.30
CA SER A 129 50.02 10.52 -4.58
C SER A 129 51.34 9.75 -4.44
N ARG A 130 51.70 9.00 -5.49
CA ARG A 130 53.08 8.53 -5.71
C ARG A 130 53.67 9.29 -6.89
N SER A 131 54.59 10.19 -6.57
CA SER A 131 55.42 10.94 -7.50
C SER A 131 56.17 10.00 -8.47
N PRO A 132 56.10 10.22 -9.78
CA PRO A 132 57.08 9.68 -10.71
C PRO A 132 58.23 10.66 -10.84
N SER A 133 59.41 10.23 -10.38
CA SER A 133 60.70 10.87 -10.66
C SER A 133 60.95 10.93 -12.17
N TRP A 134 61.15 12.14 -12.71
CA TRP A 134 61.61 12.35 -14.08
C TRP A 134 63.14 12.16 -14.19
N PRO A 135 63.66 11.42 -15.19
CA PRO A 135 65.09 11.39 -15.45
C PRO A 135 65.54 12.63 -16.23
N ARG A 136 66.75 13.12 -15.91
CA ARG A 136 67.46 14.21 -16.61
C ARG A 136 68.03 13.75 -17.97
N ARG A 137 68.07 14.70 -18.92
CA ARG A 137 68.87 14.84 -20.18
C ARG A 137 67.98 14.84 -21.44
N GLY A 138 68.17 15.69 -22.44
CA GLY A 138 69.28 16.59 -22.74
C GLY A 138 68.87 17.63 -23.79
N LYS A 139 69.68 18.69 -23.86
CA LYS A 139 69.64 19.80 -24.81
C LYS A 139 69.93 19.26 -26.22
N VAL A 140 69.07 19.53 -27.20
CA VAL A 140 69.43 19.49 -28.62
C VAL A 140 68.87 20.74 -29.30
N ILE A 141 69.69 21.28 -30.20
CA ILE A 141 69.71 22.64 -30.73
C ILE A 141 69.35 22.58 -32.23
N MET A 142 68.51 23.53 -32.70
CA MET A 142 68.41 24.10 -34.08
C MET A 142 67.97 23.18 -35.25
N PRO A 143 67.74 23.69 -36.49
CA PRO A 143 67.04 24.93 -36.90
C PRO A 143 66.08 24.71 -38.11
N THR A 144 65.26 25.71 -38.48
CA THR A 144 65.33 26.43 -39.78
C THR A 144 64.57 27.74 -39.69
#